data_AF-R5DGK2-F1
#
_entry.id   AF-R5DGK2-F1
#
_cell.length_a   1.000
_cell.length_b   1.000
_cell.length_c   1.000
_cell.angle_alpha   90.00
_cell.angle_beta   90.00
_cell.angle_gamma   90.00
#
_symmetry.space_group_name_H-M   'P 1'
#
loop_
_entity.id
_entity.type
_entity.pdbx_description
1 polymer ?
#
loop_
_entity_poly.entity_id
_entity_poly.type
_entity_poly.pdbx_seq_one_letter_code
_entity_poly.pdbx_strand_id
1 'polypeptide(L)'
;MQADVHNASRKAAFTLAEVLITLGIIGVVAALTLPSLVANYKKSQYVNGLKAGYSILNNGFRQMMAEEGVDDIEDTELFAVIKAVGSDTDTVASEQAAAKVISKYFQKARLISRADLITKSSCKDLVGKGPRMWNLGDKTQCSGNYNMQYALPNGMTMSIYLYDTCSKSSLSEAEIAAAGGKMTKSCGMIDLDINGERNPNQWGRDGYRFKVIQNGSIIPLFGKDELIYTGRRYFTSEARENSIKADCNPKSTTSEGFGCAARIIELDNWEMKY
;
A
#
# COMPACT_ATOMS: atom_id res chain seq x y z
N MET A 1 -54.12 24.79 63.59
CA MET A 1 -54.42 23.84 62.50
C MET A 1 -53.91 24.49 61.22
N GLN A 2 -52.66 24.22 60.85
CA GLN A 2 -52.00 24.75 59.65
C GLN A 2 -52.16 23.69 58.55
N ALA A 3 -52.72 24.08 57.40
CA ALA A 3 -52.79 23.23 56.22
C ALA A 3 -51.61 23.60 55.30
N ASP A 4 -50.73 22.63 55.07
CA ASP A 4 -49.61 22.71 54.14
C ASP A 4 -50.12 22.86 52.70
N VAL A 5 -49.70 23.93 52.03
CA VAL A 5 -49.91 24.14 50.59
C VAL A 5 -48.72 23.55 49.84
N HIS A 6 -48.86 22.31 49.35
CA HIS A 6 -47.87 21.70 48.46
C HIS A 6 -47.91 22.37 47.07
N ASN A 7 -46.90 23.20 46.79
CA ASN A 7 -46.65 23.76 45.47
C ASN A 7 -46.12 22.66 44.52
N ALA A 8 -47.00 22.03 43.75
CA ALA A 8 -46.64 21.02 42.76
C ALA A 8 -46.07 21.68 41.49
N SER A 9 -44.74 21.79 41.41
CA SER A 9 -44.02 22.09 40.18
C SER A 9 -44.34 21.02 39.12
N ARG A 10 -45.11 21.38 38.08
CA ARG A 10 -45.36 20.50 36.92
C ARG A 10 -44.03 20.19 36.24
N LYS A 11 -43.53 18.96 36.37
CA LYS A 11 -42.39 18.49 35.59
C LYS A 11 -42.87 18.27 34.15
N ALA A 12 -42.45 19.12 33.23
CA ALA A 12 -42.65 18.88 31.81
C ALA A 12 -41.84 17.63 31.40
N ALA A 13 -42.52 16.62 30.90
CA ALA A 13 -41.92 15.41 30.34
C ALA A 13 -42.36 15.29 28.88
N PHE A 14 -41.47 14.80 28.03
CA PHE A 14 -41.80 14.54 26.62
C PHE A 14 -42.83 13.42 26.52
N THR A 15 -43.77 13.57 25.59
CA THR A 15 -44.70 12.51 25.23
C THR A 15 -43.96 11.40 24.45
N LEU A 16 -44.50 10.18 24.51
CA LEU A 16 -43.98 9.06 23.72
C LEU A 16 -43.96 9.39 22.22
N ALA A 17 -44.99 10.09 21.72
CA ALA A 17 -45.07 10.50 20.32
C ALA A 17 -43.95 11.48 19.94
N GLU A 18 -43.64 12.47 20.78
CA GLU A 18 -42.53 13.40 20.54
C GLU A 18 -41.17 12.67 20.51
N VAL A 19 -40.95 11.70 21.41
CA VAL A 19 -39.73 10.90 21.41
C VAL A 19 -39.64 10.02 20.15
N LEU A 20 -40.74 9.41 19.71
CA LEU A 20 -40.74 8.55 18.52
C LEU A 20 -40.53 9.35 17.23
N ILE A 21 -41.13 10.53 17.10
CA ILE A 21 -40.94 11.41 15.94
C ILE A 21 -39.49 11.92 15.90
N THR A 22 -38.94 12.34 17.04
CA THR A 22 -37.55 12.82 17.10
C THR A 22 -36.54 11.72 16.76
N LEU A 23 -36.71 10.50 17.31
CA LEU A 23 -35.87 9.35 16.96
C LEU A 23 -36.04 8.93 15.49
N GLY A 24 -37.26 9.02 14.95
CA GLY A 24 -37.54 8.75 13.54
C GLY A 24 -36.81 9.73 12.61
N ILE A 25 -36.87 11.03 12.91
CA ILE A 25 -36.17 12.06 12.13
C ILE A 25 -34.65 11.85 12.20
N ILE A 26 -34.08 11.67 13.40
CA ILE A 26 -32.64 11.42 13.58
C ILE A 26 -32.22 10.15 12.83
N GLY A 27 -33.02 9.09 12.87
CA GLY A 27 -32.76 7.84 12.15
C GLY A 27 -32.69 8.02 10.64
N VAL A 28 -33.64 8.76 10.05
CA VAL A 28 -33.64 9.05 8.60
C VAL A 28 -32.44 9.91 8.20
N VAL A 29 -32.15 10.96 8.95
CA VAL A 29 -30.99 11.83 8.67
C VAL A 29 -29.70 11.03 8.76
N ALA A 30 -29.50 10.25 9.83
CA ALA A 30 -28.31 9.43 10.01
C ALA A 30 -28.14 8.39 8.88
N ALA A 31 -29.23 7.76 8.43
CA ALA A 31 -29.18 6.78 7.34
C ALA A 31 -28.71 7.40 6.01
N LEU A 32 -29.04 8.67 5.76
CA LEU A 32 -28.62 9.39 4.55
C LEU A 32 -27.17 9.91 4.66
N THR A 33 -26.73 10.31 5.85
CA THR A 33 -25.43 10.99 6.01
C THR A 33 -24.27 10.06 6.38
N LEU A 34 -24.52 9.01 7.17
CA LEU A 34 -23.45 8.13 7.67
C LEU A 34 -22.64 7.43 6.56
N PRO A 35 -23.25 6.90 5.46
CA PRO A 35 -22.48 6.23 4.41
C PRO A 35 -21.46 7.16 3.74
N SER A 36 -21.86 8.41 3.45
CA SER A 36 -20.98 9.41 2.83
C SER A 36 -19.83 9.82 3.76
N LEU A 37 -20.15 10.07 5.04
CA LEU A 37 -19.15 10.43 6.04
C LEU A 37 -18.11 9.31 6.23
N VAL A 38 -18.55 8.06 6.36
CA VAL A 38 -17.66 6.90 6.51
C VAL A 38 -16.80 6.70 5.26
N ALA A 39 -17.36 6.87 4.06
CA ALA A 39 -16.60 6.76 2.82
C ALA A 39 -15.50 7.82 2.72
N ASN A 40 -15.80 9.08 3.02
CA ASN A 40 -14.83 10.17 3.00
C ASN A 40 -13.75 10.01 4.09
N TYR A 41 -14.15 9.57 5.28
CA TYR A 41 -13.21 9.26 6.35
C TYR A 41 -12.23 8.14 5.94
N LYS A 42 -12.73 7.04 5.36
CA LYS A 42 -11.88 5.94 4.86
C LYS A 42 -10.88 6.41 3.80
N LYS A 43 -11.31 7.23 2.84
CA LYS A 43 -10.42 7.83 1.83
C LYS A 43 -9.27 8.61 2.47
N SER A 44 -9.57 9.42 3.49
CA SER A 44 -8.56 10.15 4.25
C SER A 44 -7.60 9.21 5.00
N GLN A 45 -8.13 8.15 5.64
CA GLN A 45 -7.31 7.13 6.29
C GLN A 45 -6.37 6.43 5.30
N TYR A 46 -6.87 6.06 4.13
CA TYR A 46 -6.08 5.41 3.08
C TYR A 46 -4.94 6.31 2.58
N VAL A 47 -5.24 7.56 2.25
CA VAL A 47 -4.24 8.55 1.83
C VAL A 47 -3.17 8.75 2.91
N ASN A 48 -3.57 8.85 4.18
CA ASN A 48 -2.63 9.05 5.28
C ASN A 48 -1.75 7.82 5.50
N GLY A 49 -2.32 6.61 5.40
CA GLY A 49 -1.57 5.37 5.43
C GLY A 49 -0.56 5.28 4.28
N LEU A 50 -0.99 5.62 3.06
CA LEU A 50 -0.13 5.65 1.88
C LEU A 50 1.01 6.66 2.03
N LYS A 51 0.76 7.87 2.54
CA LYS A 51 1.82 8.87 2.84
C LYS A 51 2.85 8.32 3.81
N ALA A 52 2.37 7.74 4.91
CA ALA A 52 3.25 7.18 5.94
C ALA A 52 4.09 6.03 5.38
N GLY A 53 3.47 5.07 4.69
CA GLY A 53 4.20 3.95 4.08
C GLY A 53 5.17 4.40 3.00
N TYR A 54 4.78 5.34 2.12
CA TYR A 54 5.66 5.89 1.09
C TYR A 54 6.89 6.58 1.70
N SER A 55 6.71 7.31 2.81
CA SER A 55 7.80 7.93 3.56
C SER A 55 8.72 6.89 4.21
N ILE A 56 8.15 5.89 4.89
CA ILE A 56 8.91 4.79 5.50
C ILE A 56 9.77 4.08 4.46
N LEU A 57 9.20 3.77 3.30
CA LEU A 57 9.91 3.06 2.24
C LEU A 57 11.07 3.87 1.67
N ASN A 58 10.83 5.13 1.30
CA ASN A 58 11.89 6.00 0.78
C ASN A 58 12.98 6.27 1.82
N ASN A 59 12.60 6.52 3.08
CA ASN A 59 13.57 6.79 4.13
C ASN A 59 14.42 5.54 4.45
N GLY A 60 13.83 4.35 4.44
CA GLY A 60 14.54 3.10 4.69
C GLY A 60 15.66 2.86 3.68
N PHE A 61 15.37 2.94 2.38
CA PHE A 61 16.41 2.78 1.35
C PHE A 61 17.41 3.92 1.33
N ARG A 62 16.97 5.18 1.49
CA ARG A 62 17.89 6.32 1.55
C ARG A 62 18.85 6.22 2.73
N GLN A 63 18.37 5.80 3.89
CA GLN A 63 19.21 5.60 5.06
C GLN A 63 20.22 4.47 4.84
N MET A 64 19.78 3.36 4.23
CA MET A 64 20.66 2.24 3.86
C MET A 64 21.79 2.70 2.95
N MET A 65 21.46 3.35 1.84
CA MET A 65 22.45 3.83 0.88
C MET A 65 23.40 4.88 1.47
N ALA A 66 22.87 5.80 2.29
CA ALA A 66 23.67 6.84 2.94
C ALA A 66 24.64 6.27 3.99
N GLU A 67 24.22 5.28 4.78
CA GLU A 67 25.09 4.64 5.78
C GLU A 67 26.19 3.79 5.13
N GLU A 68 25.88 3.15 4.01
CA GLU A 68 26.83 2.32 3.24
C GLU A 68 27.70 3.16 2.28
N GLY A 69 27.37 4.44 2.08
CA GLY A 69 28.14 5.36 1.24
C GLY A 69 28.04 5.07 -0.26
N VAL A 70 26.90 4.58 -0.72
CA VAL A 70 26.66 4.17 -2.11
C VAL A 70 25.61 5.05 -2.80
N ASP A 71 25.80 5.30 -4.10
CA ASP A 71 24.88 6.10 -4.93
C ASP A 71 23.86 5.23 -5.70
N ASP A 72 24.15 3.95 -5.87
CA ASP A 72 23.27 2.96 -6.52
C ASP A 72 22.88 1.87 -5.52
N ILE A 73 21.59 1.56 -5.45
CA ILE A 73 21.06 0.56 -4.52
C ILE A 73 21.63 -0.83 -4.81
N GLU A 74 22.05 -1.13 -6.05
CA GLU A 74 22.69 -2.40 -6.43
C GLU A 74 23.99 -2.70 -5.68
N ASP A 75 24.64 -1.66 -5.16
CA ASP A 75 25.91 -1.72 -4.46
C ASP A 75 25.76 -1.90 -2.94
N THR A 76 24.52 -1.95 -2.45
CA THR A 76 24.23 -2.16 -1.02
C THR A 76 24.47 -3.61 -0.56
N GLU A 77 24.70 -3.80 0.73
CA GLU A 77 24.77 -5.11 1.40
C GLU A 77 23.52 -5.94 1.11
N LEU A 78 22.34 -5.29 1.08
CA LEU A 78 21.08 -5.95 0.74
C LEU A 78 21.16 -6.61 -0.64
N PHE A 79 21.61 -5.89 -1.67
CA PHE A 79 21.72 -6.43 -3.03
C PHE A 79 22.84 -7.48 -3.14
N ALA A 80 23.92 -7.35 -2.38
CA ALA A 80 24.94 -8.40 -2.29
C ALA A 80 24.35 -9.70 -1.73
N VAL A 81 23.51 -9.63 -0.70
CA VAL A 81 22.78 -10.79 -0.16
C VAL A 81 21.83 -11.37 -1.22
N ILE A 82 21.04 -10.55 -1.89
CA ILE A 82 20.11 -11.01 -2.93
C ILE A 82 20.85 -11.69 -4.10
N LYS A 83 21.96 -11.12 -4.57
CA LYS A 83 22.81 -11.70 -5.63
C LYS A 83 23.40 -13.05 -5.23
N ALA A 84 23.89 -13.17 -3.99
CA ALA A 84 24.49 -14.41 -3.48
C ALA A 84 23.47 -15.54 -3.33
N VAL A 85 22.21 -15.18 -3.07
CA VAL A 85 21.10 -16.13 -2.89
C VAL A 85 20.48 -16.56 -4.22
N GLY A 86 20.57 -15.72 -5.25
CA GLY A 86 19.85 -15.90 -6.51
C GLY A 86 18.38 -15.48 -6.39
N SER A 87 17.72 -15.20 -7.52
CA SER A 87 16.30 -14.78 -7.54
C SER A 87 15.30 -15.86 -7.07
N ASP A 88 15.78 -17.09 -6.87
CA ASP A 88 15.02 -18.25 -6.44
C ASP A 88 15.37 -18.57 -4.98
N THR A 89 14.73 -17.84 -4.07
CA THR A 89 14.90 -17.94 -2.62
C THR A 89 14.35 -19.27 -2.11
N ASP A 90 15.06 -20.39 -2.31
CA ASP A 90 14.55 -21.70 -1.91
C ASP A 90 15.03 -22.15 -0.52
N THR A 91 15.74 -21.29 0.23
CA THR A 91 16.21 -21.61 1.59
C THR A 91 15.84 -20.56 2.64
N VAL A 92 15.36 -21.02 3.79
CA VAL A 92 15.01 -20.17 4.96
C VAL A 92 16.20 -19.32 5.44
N ALA A 93 17.43 -19.84 5.32
CA ALA A 93 18.64 -19.12 5.72
C ALA A 93 18.85 -17.83 4.92
N SER A 94 18.52 -17.87 3.62
CA SER A 94 18.63 -16.70 2.75
C SER A 94 17.60 -15.61 3.06
N GLU A 95 16.36 -15.99 3.35
CA GLU A 95 15.29 -15.07 3.80
C GLU A 95 15.70 -14.36 5.10
N GLN A 96 16.32 -15.09 6.04
CA GLN A 96 16.78 -14.53 7.31
C GLN A 96 17.95 -13.56 7.15
N ALA A 97 18.89 -13.84 6.24
CA ALA A 97 20.01 -12.94 5.96
C ALA A 97 19.54 -11.59 5.43
N ALA A 98 18.68 -11.60 4.39
CA ALA A 98 18.10 -10.38 3.84
C ALA A 98 17.18 -9.68 4.85
N ALA A 99 16.41 -10.43 5.65
CA ALA A 99 15.61 -9.86 6.72
C ALA A 99 16.43 -9.13 7.79
N LYS A 100 17.63 -9.61 8.11
CA LYS A 100 18.52 -8.92 9.05
C LYS A 100 18.85 -7.51 8.54
N VAL A 101 19.22 -7.38 7.27
CA VAL A 101 19.50 -6.08 6.63
C VAL A 101 18.24 -5.21 6.57
N ILE A 102 17.11 -5.75 6.10
CA ILE A 102 15.84 -5.02 6.05
C ILE A 102 15.39 -4.53 7.43
N SER A 103 15.50 -5.36 8.46
CA SER A 103 15.08 -5.00 9.82
C SER A 103 15.86 -3.81 10.39
N LYS A 104 17.11 -3.61 9.97
CA LYS A 104 17.96 -2.48 10.38
C LYS A 104 17.37 -1.15 9.90
N TYR A 105 16.87 -1.09 8.67
CA TYR A 105 16.48 0.16 8.02
C TYR A 105 14.96 0.40 7.97
N PHE A 106 14.14 -0.64 8.08
CA PHE A 106 12.68 -0.54 8.05
C PHE A 106 12.06 -0.70 9.43
N GLN A 107 12.54 0.08 10.40
CA GLN A 107 11.97 0.17 11.76
C GLN A 107 11.87 -1.17 12.50
N LYS A 108 12.84 -2.09 12.41
CA LYS A 108 12.72 -3.45 12.98
C LYS A 108 11.56 -4.25 12.38
N ALA A 109 11.30 -4.03 11.08
CA ALA A 109 10.42 -4.85 10.26
C ALA A 109 10.59 -6.33 10.60
N ARG A 110 9.51 -6.96 11.05
CA ARG A 110 9.51 -8.36 11.42
C ARG A 110 9.29 -9.19 10.17
N LEU A 111 10.24 -10.06 9.84
CA LEU A 111 10.06 -11.06 8.79
C LEU A 111 8.82 -11.92 9.08
N ILE A 112 7.99 -12.08 8.07
CA ILE A 112 6.92 -13.08 8.02
C ILE A 112 7.51 -14.22 7.18
N SER A 113 8.21 -15.14 7.87
CA SER A 113 9.03 -16.16 7.20
C SER A 113 8.17 -17.24 6.55
N ARG A 114 8.75 -18.00 5.62
CA ARG A 114 8.11 -19.20 5.05
C ARG A 114 7.64 -20.17 6.15
N ALA A 115 8.44 -20.36 7.20
CA ALA A 115 8.11 -21.23 8.33
C ALA A 115 6.91 -20.71 9.13
N ASP A 116 6.78 -19.40 9.33
CA ASP A 116 5.62 -18.79 9.99
C ASP A 116 4.34 -18.96 9.18
N LEU A 117 4.43 -18.87 7.84
CA LEU A 117 3.29 -19.01 6.93
C LEU A 117 2.79 -20.45 6.85
N ILE A 118 3.70 -21.43 6.79
CA ILE A 118 3.37 -22.86 6.70
C ILE A 118 2.82 -23.41 8.02
N THR A 119 3.28 -22.91 9.17
CA THR A 119 2.88 -23.45 10.48
C THR A 119 1.62 -22.83 11.06
N LYS A 120 1.24 -21.61 10.65
CA LYS A 120 0.08 -20.88 11.23
C LYS A 120 -1.20 -20.92 10.40
N SER A 121 -1.14 -21.40 9.16
CA SER A 121 -2.29 -21.41 8.24
C SER A 121 -2.04 -22.30 7.04
N SER A 122 -3.09 -22.93 6.51
CA SER A 122 -3.02 -23.47 5.15
C SER A 122 -2.83 -22.31 4.16
N CYS A 123 -2.14 -22.52 3.02
CA CYS A 123 -1.94 -21.44 2.02
C CYS A 123 -3.28 -20.80 1.57
N LYS A 124 -4.43 -21.48 1.77
CA LYS A 124 -5.79 -20.96 1.55
C LYS A 124 -6.21 -19.87 2.54
N ASP A 125 -5.76 -19.92 3.80
CA ASP A 125 -6.13 -18.92 4.82
C ASP A 125 -5.36 -17.60 4.68
N LEU A 126 -4.32 -17.60 3.82
CA LEU A 126 -3.47 -16.46 3.48
C LEU A 126 -3.92 -15.74 2.18
N VAL A 127 -4.82 -16.34 1.40
CA VAL A 127 -5.36 -15.70 0.19
C VAL A 127 -6.16 -14.46 0.59
N GLY A 128 -5.76 -13.30 0.06
CA GLY A 128 -6.42 -12.02 0.33
C GLY A 128 -6.08 -11.38 1.68
N LYS A 129 -5.14 -11.95 2.46
CA LYS A 129 -4.68 -11.39 3.75
C LYS A 129 -3.23 -10.92 3.63
N GLY A 130 -3.03 -9.66 3.24
CA GLY A 130 -1.71 -9.01 3.17
C GLY A 130 -1.31 -8.58 1.76
N PRO A 131 -0.07 -8.06 1.59
CA PRO A 131 0.38 -7.35 0.40
C PRO A 131 0.62 -8.26 -0.82
N ARG A 132 0.16 -9.52 -0.75
CA ARG A 132 0.05 -10.40 -1.91
C ARG A 132 -1.39 -10.88 -2.08
N MET A 133 -2.06 -10.25 -3.04
CA MET A 133 -3.16 -10.85 -3.78
C MET A 133 -2.58 -11.94 -4.69
N TRP A 134 -2.23 -13.10 -4.13
CA TRP A 134 -1.93 -14.26 -4.97
C TRP A 134 -3.22 -14.75 -5.62
N ASN A 135 -3.22 -14.75 -6.95
CA ASN A 135 -3.95 -15.72 -7.73
C ASN A 135 -3.25 -17.07 -7.50
N LEU A 136 -3.64 -17.82 -6.46
CA LEU A 136 -3.20 -19.21 -6.32
C LEU A 136 -3.93 -20.00 -7.39
N GLY A 137 -3.30 -20.14 -8.54
CA GLY A 137 -3.65 -21.19 -9.51
C GLY A 137 -3.44 -22.55 -8.85
N ASP A 138 -4.51 -23.05 -8.22
CA ASP A 138 -4.81 -24.45 -7.90
C ASP A 138 -3.64 -25.40 -7.57
N LYS A 139 -2.72 -25.00 -6.69
CA LYS A 139 -1.73 -25.94 -6.14
C LYS A 139 -1.59 -25.80 -4.64
N THR A 140 -1.71 -26.95 -3.97
CA THR A 140 -1.65 -27.22 -2.52
C THR A 140 -0.29 -26.96 -1.88
N GLN A 141 0.61 -26.26 -2.55
CA GLN A 141 1.91 -25.85 -2.03
C GLN A 141 2.02 -24.34 -2.25
N CYS A 142 2.45 -23.63 -1.22
CA CYS A 142 2.93 -22.26 -1.38
C CYS A 142 4.17 -22.36 -2.28
N SER A 143 4.00 -22.31 -3.61
CA SER A 143 5.11 -22.30 -4.57
C SER A 143 5.03 -21.21 -5.62
N GLY A 144 6.05 -20.35 -5.60
CA GLY A 144 6.27 -19.27 -6.56
C GLY A 144 7.34 -18.33 -6.02
N ASN A 145 8.25 -17.86 -6.88
CA ASN A 145 9.37 -16.95 -6.56
C ASN A 145 9.03 -15.99 -5.39
N TYR A 146 9.68 -16.19 -4.25
CA TYR A 146 9.12 -15.75 -2.96
C TYR A 146 9.70 -14.40 -2.52
N ASN A 147 9.04 -13.31 -2.91
CA ASN A 147 9.15 -11.99 -2.29
C ASN A 147 9.07 -12.12 -0.76
N MET A 148 9.98 -11.45 -0.06
CA MET A 148 10.08 -11.47 1.39
C MET A 148 9.00 -10.55 1.98
N GLN A 149 8.24 -11.06 2.95
CA GLN A 149 7.15 -10.31 3.57
C GLN A 149 7.54 -9.82 4.96
N TYR A 150 7.12 -8.61 5.28
CA TYR A 150 7.47 -7.96 6.53
C TYR A 150 6.26 -7.27 7.15
N ALA A 151 6.10 -7.44 8.46
CA ALA A 151 5.22 -6.59 9.25
C ALA A 151 6.01 -5.39 9.78
N LEU A 152 5.54 -4.19 9.47
CA LEU A 152 6.07 -2.94 10.00
C LEU A 152 5.48 -2.64 11.39
N PRO A 153 6.20 -1.95 12.29
CA PRO A 153 5.70 -1.68 13.65
C PRO A 153 4.41 -0.86 13.70
N ASN A 154 4.13 -0.07 12.66
CA ASN A 154 2.92 0.72 12.53
C ASN A 154 1.70 -0.11 12.09
N GLY A 155 1.85 -1.44 11.97
CA GLY A 155 0.77 -2.36 11.59
C GLY A 155 0.59 -2.53 10.08
N MET A 156 1.38 -1.84 9.26
CA MET A 156 1.41 -2.07 7.81
C MET A 156 2.20 -3.34 7.48
N THR A 157 1.97 -3.88 6.30
CA THR A 157 2.73 -5.00 5.77
C THR A 157 3.35 -4.61 4.44
N MET A 158 4.55 -5.11 4.18
CA MET A 158 5.21 -4.92 2.89
C MET A 158 5.77 -6.23 2.37
N SER A 159 5.73 -6.39 1.05
CA SER A 159 6.34 -7.50 0.32
C SER A 159 7.38 -6.92 -0.61
N ILE A 160 8.62 -7.38 -0.48
CA ILE A 160 9.76 -6.85 -1.24
C ILE A 160 10.24 -7.92 -2.23
N TYR A 161 10.29 -7.54 -3.51
CA TYR A 161 10.84 -8.34 -4.60
C TYR A 161 11.97 -7.57 -5.27
N LEU A 162 13.22 -7.91 -4.98
CA LEU A 162 14.37 -7.27 -5.63
C LEU A 162 14.90 -8.19 -6.73
N TYR A 163 15.36 -7.59 -7.82
CA TYR A 163 16.09 -8.30 -8.85
C TYR A 163 17.53 -8.54 -8.37
N ASP A 164 18.14 -9.62 -8.83
CA ASP A 164 19.57 -9.87 -8.61
C ASP A 164 20.43 -8.78 -9.25
N THR A 165 20.03 -8.29 -10.43
CA THR A 165 20.64 -7.16 -11.13
C THR A 165 19.53 -6.21 -11.57
N CYS A 166 19.70 -4.89 -11.40
CA CYS A 166 18.68 -3.98 -11.88
C CYS A 166 18.64 -3.96 -13.41
N SER A 167 17.42 -3.99 -13.95
CA SER A 167 17.17 -3.90 -15.38
C SER A 167 17.39 -2.46 -15.83
N LYS A 168 18.20 -2.24 -16.87
CA LYS A 168 18.43 -0.91 -17.46
C LYS A 168 17.34 -0.57 -18.48
N SER A 169 16.99 0.71 -18.58
CA SER A 169 16.15 1.21 -19.66
C SER A 169 16.83 1.02 -21.02
N SER A 170 16.03 0.86 -22.08
CA SER A 170 16.52 0.96 -23.45
C SER A 170 16.85 2.40 -23.88
N LEU A 171 16.43 3.39 -23.09
CA LEU A 171 16.72 4.80 -23.30
C LEU A 171 18.03 5.20 -22.62
N SER A 172 18.73 6.16 -23.21
CA SER A 172 19.87 6.80 -22.55
C SER A 172 19.42 7.69 -21.38
N GLU A 173 20.33 7.94 -20.43
CA GLU A 173 20.07 8.82 -19.29
C GLU A 173 19.69 10.24 -19.73
N ALA A 174 20.30 10.74 -20.81
CA ALA A 174 19.98 12.05 -21.38
C ALA A 174 18.54 12.12 -21.92
N GLU A 175 18.06 11.06 -22.57
CA GLU A 175 16.67 11.00 -23.05
C GLU A 175 15.66 10.90 -21.90
N ILE A 176 15.99 10.15 -20.85
CA ILE A 176 15.17 10.05 -19.63
C ILE A 176 15.09 11.42 -18.95
N ALA A 177 16.23 12.09 -18.78
CA ALA A 177 16.30 13.43 -18.20
C ALA A 177 15.55 14.46 -19.04
N ALA A 178 15.64 14.40 -20.38
CA ALA A 178 14.91 15.28 -21.28
C ALA A 178 13.39 15.11 -21.18
N ALA A 179 12.90 13.90 -20.88
CA ALA A 179 11.49 13.64 -20.57
C ALA A 179 11.10 14.04 -19.12
N GLY A 180 12.05 14.54 -18.33
CA GLY A 180 11.89 14.85 -16.92
C GLY A 180 11.63 13.61 -16.07
N GLY A 181 12.19 12.47 -16.47
CA GLY A 181 12.24 11.24 -15.69
C GLY A 181 13.55 11.12 -14.92
N LYS A 182 13.57 10.19 -13.98
CA LYS A 182 14.65 9.93 -13.02
C LYS A 182 15.00 8.45 -12.93
N MET A 183 14.16 7.56 -13.45
CA MET A 183 14.38 6.10 -13.41
C MET A 183 15.22 5.65 -14.61
N THR A 184 16.47 5.24 -14.36
CA THR A 184 17.37 4.66 -15.37
C THR A 184 17.47 3.14 -15.22
N LYS A 185 17.25 2.63 -14.00
CA LYS A 185 17.16 1.19 -13.72
C LYS A 185 15.93 0.83 -12.88
N SER A 186 15.37 -0.34 -13.16
CA SER A 186 14.37 -1.02 -12.32
C SER A 186 15.05 -2.05 -11.45
N CYS A 187 14.97 -1.91 -10.14
CA CYS A 187 15.68 -2.74 -9.17
C CYS A 187 14.81 -3.74 -8.43
N GLY A 188 13.48 -3.60 -8.58
CA GLY A 188 12.54 -4.51 -7.96
C GLY A 188 11.15 -3.90 -7.87
N MET A 189 10.29 -4.58 -7.12
CA MET A 189 8.95 -4.16 -6.77
C MET A 189 8.74 -4.25 -5.25
N ILE A 190 7.91 -3.35 -4.74
CA ILE A 190 7.41 -3.41 -3.37
C ILE A 190 5.90 -3.30 -3.41
N ASP A 191 5.25 -4.26 -2.77
CA ASP A 191 3.83 -4.19 -2.49
C ASP A 191 3.65 -3.75 -1.03
N LEU A 192 2.98 -2.62 -0.84
CA LEU A 192 2.67 -2.03 0.46
C LEU A 192 1.19 -2.23 0.73
N ASP A 193 0.89 -2.79 1.90
CA ASP A 193 -0.47 -2.88 2.43
C ASP A 193 -0.54 -2.05 3.71
N ILE A 194 -1.28 -0.95 3.61
CA ILE A 194 -1.40 0.04 4.69
C ILE A 194 -2.43 -0.36 5.75
N ASN A 195 -3.26 -1.37 5.46
CA ASN A 195 -4.26 -1.89 6.39
C ASN A 195 -3.74 -3.12 7.16
N GLY A 196 -2.65 -3.75 6.66
CA GLY A 196 -1.96 -4.84 7.30
C GLY A 196 -2.74 -6.15 7.17
N GLU A 197 -2.78 -6.95 8.24
CA GLU A 197 -3.51 -8.23 8.25
C GLU A 197 -5.04 -8.06 8.39
N ARG A 198 -5.54 -6.83 8.52
CA ARG A 198 -6.98 -6.53 8.66
C ARG A 198 -7.67 -6.67 7.31
N ASN A 199 -8.84 -7.30 7.27
CA ASN A 199 -9.61 -7.49 6.04
C ASN A 199 -10.76 -6.48 5.87
N PRO A 200 -11.24 -6.24 4.64
CA PRO A 200 -10.71 -6.74 3.36
C PRO A 200 -9.64 -5.81 2.76
N ASN A 201 -8.56 -6.39 2.22
CA ASN A 201 -7.53 -5.64 1.48
C ASN A 201 -7.85 -5.59 -0.02
N GLN A 202 -7.62 -4.44 -0.63
CA GLN A 202 -7.99 -4.06 -1.99
C GLN A 202 -6.88 -3.23 -2.64
N TRP A 203 -6.43 -3.66 -3.81
CA TRP A 203 -5.53 -2.85 -4.63
C TRP A 203 -6.14 -1.49 -4.94
N GLY A 204 -5.29 -0.47 -4.82
CA GLY A 204 -5.65 0.92 -5.03
C GLY A 204 -6.49 1.56 -3.92
N ARG A 205 -6.78 0.86 -2.82
CA ARG A 205 -7.39 1.46 -1.62
C ARG A 205 -6.47 1.34 -0.41
N ASP A 206 -6.04 0.13 -0.10
CA ASP A 206 -5.11 -0.14 0.98
C ASP A 206 -3.92 -1.03 0.56
N GLY A 207 -3.96 -1.62 -0.63
CA GLY A 207 -2.79 -2.22 -1.30
C GLY A 207 -2.23 -1.34 -2.42
N TYR A 208 -0.91 -1.15 -2.46
CA TYR A 208 -0.22 -0.32 -3.45
C TYR A 208 1.09 -0.97 -3.92
N ARG A 209 1.38 -0.86 -5.22
CA ARG A 209 2.61 -1.40 -5.83
C ARG A 209 3.54 -0.29 -6.28
N PHE A 210 4.83 -0.46 -5.97
CA PHE A 210 5.90 0.46 -6.32
C PHE A 210 7.04 -0.26 -7.01
N LYS A 211 7.77 0.47 -7.85
CA LYS A 211 9.09 0.09 -8.35
C LYS A 211 10.17 0.70 -7.46
N VAL A 212 11.20 -0.09 -7.17
CA VAL A 212 12.46 0.43 -6.59
C VAL A 212 13.37 0.83 -7.75
N ILE A 213 13.92 2.04 -7.71
CA ILE A 213 14.81 2.55 -8.77
C ILE A 213 16.24 2.66 -8.27
N GLN A 214 17.20 2.91 -9.17
CA GLN A 214 18.63 2.88 -8.89
C GLN A 214 19.07 3.74 -7.69
N ASN A 215 18.43 4.89 -7.43
CA ASN A 215 18.77 5.77 -6.31
C ASN A 215 18.06 5.40 -4.98
N GLY A 216 17.48 4.20 -4.91
CA GLY A 216 16.73 3.69 -3.76
C GLY A 216 15.36 4.33 -3.53
N SER A 217 14.95 5.31 -4.33
CA SER A 217 13.58 5.85 -4.24
C SER A 217 12.58 4.84 -4.78
N ILE A 218 11.33 4.99 -4.33
CA ILE A 218 10.21 4.24 -4.88
C ILE A 218 9.33 5.12 -5.76
N ILE A 219 8.91 4.57 -6.90
CA ILE A 219 7.94 5.21 -7.81
C ILE A 219 6.70 4.34 -7.92
N PRO A 220 5.49 4.92 -8.05
CA PRO A 220 4.29 4.12 -8.21
C PRO A 220 4.28 3.40 -9.56
N LEU A 221 3.68 2.21 -9.59
CA LEU A 221 3.41 1.52 -10.86
C LEU A 221 2.47 2.37 -11.73
N PHE A 222 2.67 2.33 -13.05
CA PHE A 222 2.06 3.20 -14.05
C PHE A 222 2.35 4.70 -13.86
N GLY A 223 3.33 5.04 -13.02
CA GLY A 223 3.77 6.40 -12.79
C GLY A 223 4.56 7.00 -13.95
N LYS A 224 4.88 8.30 -13.86
CA LYS A 224 5.55 9.05 -14.93
C LYS A 224 6.87 8.38 -15.31
N ASP A 225 7.67 8.13 -14.29
CA ASP A 225 9.03 7.61 -14.42
C ASP A 225 9.05 6.20 -15.03
N GLU A 226 8.09 5.33 -14.67
CA GLU A 226 8.00 3.98 -15.24
C GLU A 226 7.61 4.00 -16.73
N LEU A 227 6.68 4.88 -17.12
CA LEU A 227 6.27 5.03 -18.52
C LEU A 227 7.42 5.56 -19.39
N ILE A 228 8.21 6.50 -18.87
CA ILE A 228 9.43 6.96 -19.54
C ILE A 228 10.43 5.81 -19.64
N TYR A 229 10.71 5.12 -18.52
CA TYR A 229 11.65 4.00 -18.46
C TYR A 229 11.36 2.90 -19.47
N THR A 230 10.08 2.57 -19.69
CA THR A 230 9.65 1.53 -20.64
C THR A 230 9.65 1.98 -22.10
N GLY A 231 10.11 3.19 -22.42
CA GLY A 231 10.13 3.71 -23.78
C GLY A 231 8.73 4.02 -24.33
N ARG A 232 7.69 4.04 -23.48
CA ARG A 232 6.32 4.40 -23.87
C ARG A 232 6.16 5.92 -24.02
N ARG A 233 7.06 6.53 -24.79
CA ARG A 233 7.14 7.97 -25.08
C ARG A 233 5.90 8.54 -25.79
N TYR A 234 5.03 7.68 -26.31
CA TYR A 234 3.76 8.03 -26.96
C TYR A 234 2.54 8.04 -26.02
N PHE A 235 2.72 7.77 -24.73
CA PHE A 235 1.66 8.00 -23.75
C PHE A 235 1.56 9.51 -23.47
N THR A 236 0.64 10.19 -24.15
CA THR A 236 0.28 11.58 -23.82
C THR A 236 -0.15 11.65 -22.35
N SER A 237 -0.03 12.84 -21.73
CA SER A 237 -0.49 13.05 -20.35
C SER A 237 -1.96 12.65 -20.18
N GLU A 238 -2.78 12.90 -21.21
CA GLU A 238 -4.20 12.52 -21.24
C GLU A 238 -4.40 11.00 -21.31
N ALA A 239 -3.71 10.30 -22.21
CA ALA A 239 -3.83 8.84 -22.33
C ALA A 239 -3.44 8.15 -21.02
N ARG A 240 -2.40 8.66 -20.34
CA ARG A 240 -1.97 8.18 -19.03
C ARG A 240 -3.05 8.40 -17.98
N GLU A 241 -3.56 9.62 -17.87
CA GLU A 241 -4.59 9.96 -16.91
C GLU A 241 -5.83 9.09 -17.09
N ASN A 242 -6.27 8.88 -18.34
CA ASN A 242 -7.41 8.03 -18.65
C ASN A 242 -7.16 6.56 -18.27
N SER A 243 -5.98 6.02 -18.59
CA SER A 243 -5.60 4.65 -18.21
C SER A 243 -5.58 4.46 -16.69
N ILE A 244 -4.99 5.40 -15.96
CA ILE A 244 -4.92 5.35 -14.50
C ILE A 244 -6.32 5.48 -13.88
N LYS A 245 -7.16 6.39 -14.39
CA LYS A 245 -8.55 6.54 -13.91
C LYS A 245 -9.38 5.28 -14.14
N ALA A 246 -9.19 4.62 -15.29
CA ALA A 246 -9.86 3.35 -15.59
C ALA A 246 -9.42 2.22 -14.66
N ASP A 247 -8.13 2.14 -14.36
CA ASP A 247 -7.58 1.14 -13.42
C ASP A 247 -7.99 1.39 -11.96
N CYS A 248 -8.41 2.61 -11.62
CA CYS A 248 -8.92 2.98 -10.29
C CYS A 248 -10.45 3.05 -10.20
N ASN A 249 -11.15 2.36 -11.10
CA ASN A 249 -12.60 2.35 -11.09
C ASN A 249 -13.13 1.06 -10.43
N PRO A 250 -13.69 1.15 -9.20
CA PRO A 250 -14.21 -0.03 -8.50
C PRO A 250 -15.41 -0.70 -9.18
N LYS A 251 -16.03 -0.03 -10.17
CA LYS A 251 -17.12 -0.59 -10.97
C LYS A 251 -16.62 -1.33 -12.22
N SER A 252 -15.33 -1.24 -12.54
CA SER A 252 -14.74 -1.90 -13.70
C SER A 252 -14.32 -3.33 -13.35
N THR A 253 -14.66 -4.28 -14.21
CA THR A 253 -14.20 -5.69 -14.09
C THR A 253 -12.75 -5.88 -14.54
N THR A 254 -12.15 -4.88 -15.18
CA THR A 254 -10.75 -4.90 -15.63
C THR A 254 -9.83 -4.05 -14.76
N SER A 255 -10.34 -3.43 -13.71
CA SER A 255 -9.55 -2.65 -12.75
C SER A 255 -8.74 -3.60 -11.88
N GLU A 256 -7.42 -3.50 -11.96
CA GLU A 256 -6.50 -4.23 -11.09
C GLU A 256 -6.08 -3.38 -9.90
N GLY A 257 -6.14 -2.04 -10.03
CA GLY A 257 -5.89 -1.07 -8.96
C GLY A 257 -4.41 -0.75 -8.73
N PHE A 258 -3.50 -1.28 -9.54
CA PHE A 258 -2.06 -1.08 -9.39
C PHE A 258 -1.61 0.34 -9.70
N GLY A 259 -2.26 1.02 -10.65
CA GLY A 259 -1.98 2.41 -11.05
C GLY A 259 -2.52 3.45 -10.06
N CYS A 260 -3.23 3.04 -9.02
CA CYS A 260 -3.88 3.97 -8.12
C CYS A 260 -2.95 4.71 -7.17
N ALA A 261 -1.78 4.15 -6.86
CA ALA A 261 -0.73 4.91 -6.21
C ALA A 261 -0.29 6.09 -7.10
N ALA A 262 -0.10 5.86 -8.40
CA ALA A 262 0.26 6.91 -9.36
C ALA A 262 -0.84 7.98 -9.44
N ARG A 263 -2.13 7.57 -9.44
CA ARG A 263 -3.25 8.51 -9.38
C ARG A 263 -3.15 9.44 -8.17
N ILE A 264 -3.07 8.87 -6.98
CA ILE A 264 -3.10 9.63 -5.72
C ILE A 264 -1.88 10.55 -5.65
N ILE A 265 -0.68 10.02 -5.95
CA ILE A 265 0.58 10.73 -5.75
C ILE A 265 0.81 11.79 -6.83
N GLU A 266 0.53 11.48 -8.10
CA GLU A 266 0.99 12.30 -9.23
C GLU A 266 -0.13 13.11 -9.90
N LEU A 267 -1.40 12.69 -9.79
CA LEU A 267 -2.53 13.37 -10.44
C LEU A 267 -3.44 14.11 -9.45
N ASP A 268 -3.75 13.47 -8.32
CA ASP A 268 -4.74 13.95 -7.36
C ASP A 268 -4.11 14.68 -6.16
N ASN A 269 -2.81 14.99 -6.19
CA ASN A 269 -2.09 15.74 -5.14
C ASN A 269 -2.34 15.19 -3.71
N TRP A 270 -2.19 13.88 -3.58
CA TRP A 270 -2.47 13.14 -2.35
C TRP A 270 -3.92 13.20 -1.86
N GLU A 271 -4.86 13.13 -2.79
CA GLU A 271 -6.28 12.94 -2.48
C GLU A 271 -6.82 11.68 -3.19
N MET A 272 -7.75 10.97 -2.57
CA MET A 272 -8.42 9.83 -3.20
C MET A 272 -9.78 10.27 -3.74
N LYS A 273 -9.90 10.46 -5.05
CA LYS A 273 -11.12 10.96 -5.72
C LYS A 273 -12.01 9.87 -6.34
N TYR A 274 -11.91 8.62 -5.86
CA TYR A 274 -12.67 7.45 -6.33
C TYR A 274 -13.04 6.50 -5.18
#